data_AF-A0AAJ0U342-F1
#
_entry.id   AF-A0AAJ0U342-F1
#
_cell.length_a   1.000
_cell.length_b   1.000
_cell.length_c   1.000
_cell.angle_alpha   90.00
_cell.angle_beta   90.00
_cell.angle_gamma   90.00
#
_symmetry.space_group_name_H-M   'P 1'
#
loop_
_entity.id
_entity.type
_entity.pdbx_description
1 polymer ?
#
loop_
_entity_poly.entity_id
_entity_poly.type
_entity_poly.pdbx_seq_one_letter_code
_entity_poly.pdbx_strand_id
1 'polypeptide(L)'
;MKLLRHPLSTLSALLLLAGLSAAASRALYAEDFRFQIAMTEKSAATYYVPGSIQGYGPIELMVDTGSGYMTINEKTLAVLKRRGAVRYRKQLQGVLADGTELEVPVYTIARMRIGSECWLEDVEAAVLPGSSRPILGLSALRRAAPFIFSVDPPSLTLSGCDAPKEVVDDAPSQQLLNATSQPG
;
A
#
# COMPACT_ATOMS: atom_id res chain seq x y z
N MET A 1 22.95 73.18 -42.37
CA MET A 1 21.86 72.25 -42.03
C MET A 1 22.45 70.99 -41.42
N LYS A 2 21.82 70.54 -40.32
CA LYS A 2 22.22 69.44 -39.44
C LYS A 2 22.53 68.15 -40.19
N LEU A 3 23.50 67.38 -39.69
CA LEU A 3 23.38 65.93 -39.46
C LEU A 3 24.42 65.55 -38.39
N LEU A 4 23.96 65.57 -37.15
CA LEU A 4 24.72 65.24 -35.96
C LEU A 4 24.71 63.71 -35.80
N ARG A 5 25.92 63.17 -35.66
CA ARG A 5 26.22 61.77 -35.36
C ARG A 5 25.63 61.38 -34.01
N HIS A 6 25.02 60.20 -33.92
CA HIS A 6 24.66 59.56 -32.66
C HIS A 6 25.91 59.05 -31.93
N PRO A 7 25.94 59.13 -30.59
CA PRO A 7 26.58 58.09 -29.80
C PRO A 7 25.53 57.33 -28.99
N LEU A 8 25.50 56.01 -29.25
CA LEU A 8 25.12 54.98 -28.30
C LEU A 8 25.78 55.26 -26.95
N SER A 9 25.00 55.39 -25.88
CA SER A 9 25.28 54.86 -24.53
C SER A 9 24.33 55.51 -23.53
N THR A 10 23.95 54.74 -22.50
CA THR A 10 23.31 55.19 -21.23
C THR A 10 21.79 55.35 -21.15
N LEU A 11 20.99 54.38 -21.62
CA LEU A 11 19.68 54.14 -20.97
C LEU A 11 19.37 52.63 -20.92
N SER A 12 20.37 51.86 -20.49
CA SER A 12 20.29 50.41 -20.29
C SER A 12 20.29 50.03 -18.80
N ALA A 13 19.92 50.93 -17.87
CA ALA A 13 20.23 50.75 -16.45
C ALA A 13 19.04 50.70 -15.48
N LEU A 14 17.78 50.92 -15.89
CA LEU A 14 16.67 51.02 -14.90
C LEU A 14 15.43 50.18 -15.19
N LEU A 15 15.48 49.24 -16.14
CA LEU A 15 14.37 48.32 -16.46
C LEU A 15 14.74 46.83 -16.37
N LEU A 16 15.93 46.50 -15.86
CA LEU A 16 16.42 45.12 -15.75
C LEU A 16 16.40 44.56 -14.32
N LEU A 17 15.96 45.31 -13.30
CA LEU A 17 15.82 44.82 -11.92
C LEU A 17 14.41 44.31 -11.55
N ALA A 18 13.47 44.27 -12.49
CA ALA A 18 12.08 43.84 -12.22
C ALA A 18 11.73 42.44 -12.78
N GLY A 19 12.71 41.71 -13.34
CA GLY A 19 12.45 40.47 -14.10
C GLY A 19 13.01 39.17 -13.52
N LEU A 20 13.63 39.19 -12.33
CA LEU A 20 14.27 38.00 -11.73
C LEU A 20 13.61 37.55 -10.42
N SER A 21 12.31 37.72 -10.28
CA SER A 21 11.51 36.83 -9.42
C SER A 21 11.27 35.55 -10.20
N ALA A 22 12.33 34.76 -10.39
CA ALA A 22 12.18 33.34 -10.71
C ALA A 22 11.48 32.71 -9.51
N ALA A 23 10.14 32.73 -9.55
CA ALA A 23 9.33 31.89 -8.71
C ALA A 23 9.80 30.47 -8.97
N ALA A 24 10.64 29.96 -8.05
CA ALA A 24 10.89 28.55 -7.90
C ALA A 24 9.52 27.95 -7.58
N SER A 25 8.78 27.63 -8.64
CA SER A 25 7.59 26.81 -8.58
C SER A 25 8.10 25.46 -8.12
N ARG A 26 8.18 25.28 -6.80
CA ARG A 26 8.19 23.96 -6.22
C ARG A 26 6.90 23.34 -6.75
N ALA A 27 7.03 22.43 -7.69
CA ALA A 27 5.96 21.49 -7.97
C ALA A 27 5.65 20.86 -6.61
N LEU A 28 4.54 21.30 -6.01
CA LEU A 28 3.85 20.51 -5.01
C LEU A 28 3.50 19.23 -5.78
N TYR A 29 4.27 18.17 -5.55
CA TYR A 29 3.75 16.84 -5.83
C TYR A 29 2.49 16.77 -4.98
N ALA A 30 1.32 16.81 -5.63
CA ALA A 30 0.16 16.21 -5.04
C ALA A 30 0.63 14.80 -4.65
N GLU A 31 0.66 14.49 -3.36
CA GLU A 31 0.79 13.09 -2.97
C GLU A 31 -0.43 12.42 -3.58
N ASP A 32 -0.23 11.77 -4.72
CA ASP A 32 -1.26 10.97 -5.35
C ASP A 32 -1.60 9.88 -4.36
N PHE A 33 -2.66 10.11 -3.60
CA PHE A 33 -3.39 9.11 -2.87
C PHE A 33 -3.97 8.12 -3.88
N ARG A 34 -3.15 7.15 -4.28
CA ARG A 34 -3.41 6.34 -5.48
C ARG A 34 -4.54 5.35 -5.29
N PHE A 35 -4.69 4.83 -4.08
CA PHE A 35 -5.62 3.75 -3.80
C PHE A 35 -6.71 4.23 -2.85
N GLN A 36 -7.89 4.53 -3.38
CA GLN A 36 -9.08 4.79 -2.59
C GLN A 36 -9.95 3.54 -2.53
N ILE A 37 -10.10 2.99 -1.33
CA ILE A 37 -10.77 1.71 -1.10
C ILE A 37 -12.06 2.00 -0.35
N ALA A 38 -13.20 1.67 -0.96
CA ALA A 38 -14.50 1.79 -0.28
C ALA A 38 -14.52 0.91 0.97
N MET A 39 -14.92 1.49 2.10
CA MET A 39 -15.12 0.74 3.32
C MET A 39 -16.58 0.36 3.48
N THR A 40 -16.83 -0.81 4.06
CA THR A 40 -18.16 -1.22 4.51
C THR A 40 -18.27 -0.97 6.00
N GLU A 41 -19.16 -0.08 6.42
CA GLU A 41 -19.56 0.02 7.82
C GLU A 41 -20.37 -1.23 8.20
N LYS A 42 -20.06 -1.82 9.34
CA LYS A 42 -20.85 -2.88 9.99
C LYS A 42 -21.20 -2.46 11.41
N SER A 43 -21.83 -3.36 12.15
CA SER A 43 -22.25 -3.17 13.55
C SER A 43 -21.21 -2.45 14.40
N ALA A 44 -21.68 -1.60 15.31
CA ALA A 44 -20.88 -0.87 16.30
C ALA A 44 -19.82 0.07 15.67
N ALA A 45 -20.16 0.75 14.57
CA ALA A 45 -19.29 1.73 13.91
C ALA A 45 -17.91 1.17 13.53
N THR A 46 -17.87 -0.09 13.10
CA THR A 46 -16.65 -0.76 12.63
C THR A 46 -16.60 -0.79 11.12
N TYR A 47 -15.42 -0.53 10.55
CA TYR A 47 -15.25 -0.39 9.11
C TYR A 47 -14.38 -1.51 8.56
N TYR A 48 -14.75 -2.00 7.39
CA TYR A 48 -14.12 -3.16 6.77
C TYR A 48 -13.68 -2.86 5.36
N VAL A 49 -12.55 -3.46 4.97
CA VAL A 49 -12.07 -3.46 3.59
C VAL A 49 -11.93 -4.90 3.09
N PRO A 50 -12.22 -5.16 1.81
CA PRO A 50 -11.84 -6.42 1.19
C PRO A 50 -10.32 -6.48 1.08
N GLY A 51 -9.78 -7.69 1.17
CA GLY A 51 -8.37 -7.96 0.96
C GLY A 51 -8.13 -9.38 0.47
N SER A 52 -6.86 -9.72 0.26
CA SER A 52 -6.45 -11.08 -0.05
C SER A 52 -5.05 -11.32 0.50
N ILE A 53 -4.80 -12.50 1.06
CA ILE A 53 -3.47 -12.90 1.52
C ILE A 53 -2.94 -13.99 0.58
N GLN A 54 -1.71 -13.84 0.08
CA GLN A 54 -1.09 -14.86 -0.76
C GLN A 54 -1.00 -16.19 0.01
N GLY A 55 -1.48 -17.28 -0.61
CA GLY A 55 -1.53 -18.60 0.02
C GLY A 55 -2.75 -18.86 0.91
N TYR A 56 -3.57 -17.85 1.24
CA TYR A 56 -4.83 -18.04 1.97
C TYR A 56 -6.06 -17.72 1.10
N GLY A 57 -5.99 -16.63 0.33
CA GLY A 57 -7.07 -16.16 -0.53
C GLY A 57 -7.79 -14.93 0.02
N PRO A 58 -9.02 -14.66 -0.48
CA PRO A 58 -9.82 -13.50 -0.08
C PRO A 58 -10.10 -13.48 1.42
N ILE A 59 -10.09 -12.28 1.98
CA ILE A 59 -10.38 -12.04 3.39
C ILE A 59 -11.02 -10.66 3.56
N GLU A 60 -11.81 -10.51 4.62
CA GLU A 60 -12.31 -9.21 5.03
C GLU A 60 -11.55 -8.77 6.29
N LEU A 61 -11.07 -7.52 6.29
CA LEU A 61 -10.25 -6.98 7.36
C LEU A 61 -10.98 -5.83 8.05
N MET A 62 -11.10 -5.88 9.37
CA MET A 62 -11.56 -4.73 10.15
C MET A 62 -10.44 -3.69 10.21
N VAL A 63 -10.67 -2.47 9.76
CA VAL A 63 -9.70 -1.39 9.87
C VAL A 63 -9.74 -0.85 11.31
N ASP A 64 -8.60 -0.90 12.00
CA ASP A 64 -8.50 -0.48 13.39
C ASP A 64 -7.20 0.27 13.63
N THR A 65 -7.30 1.60 13.71
CA THR A 65 -6.17 2.49 13.98
C THR A 65 -5.72 2.47 15.45
N GLY A 66 -6.53 1.90 16.35
CA GLY A 66 -6.18 1.67 17.76
C GLY A 66 -5.37 0.38 17.96
N SER A 67 -5.38 -0.53 17.00
CA SER A 67 -4.59 -1.77 17.04
C SER A 67 -3.17 -1.55 16.51
N GLY A 68 -2.16 -1.86 17.32
CA GLY A 68 -0.75 -1.70 16.95
C GLY A 68 -0.29 -2.64 15.82
N TYR A 69 -0.82 -3.86 15.77
CA TYR A 69 -0.49 -4.86 14.75
C TYR A 69 -1.72 -5.25 13.93
N MET A 70 -1.49 -5.60 12.66
CA MET A 70 -2.39 -6.48 11.94
C MET A 70 -2.54 -7.78 12.71
N THR A 71 -3.74 -8.36 12.72
CA THR A 71 -3.99 -9.65 13.35
C THR A 71 -4.57 -10.65 12.37
N ILE A 72 -4.17 -11.91 12.56
CA ILE A 72 -4.80 -13.08 11.97
C ILE A 72 -5.10 -14.08 13.11
N ASN A 73 -5.86 -15.12 12.82
CA ASN A 73 -6.09 -16.20 13.78
C ASN A 73 -5.30 -17.46 13.45
N GLU A 74 -5.32 -18.43 14.37
CA GLU A 74 -4.56 -19.68 14.26
C GLU A 74 -4.95 -20.50 13.02
N LYS A 75 -6.22 -20.46 12.61
CA LYS A 75 -6.69 -21.14 11.40
C LYS A 75 -6.04 -20.56 10.15
N THR A 76 -5.99 -19.23 10.04
CA THR A 76 -5.29 -18.54 8.95
C THR A 76 -3.79 -18.86 8.97
N LEU A 77 -3.16 -18.80 10.15
CA LEU A 77 -1.74 -19.15 10.29
C LEU A 77 -1.45 -20.58 9.81
N ALA A 78 -2.27 -21.55 10.20
CA ALA A 78 -2.08 -22.95 9.83
C ALA A 78 -2.10 -23.16 8.31
N VAL A 79 -2.99 -22.47 7.60
CA VAL A 79 -3.03 -22.48 6.12
C VAL A 79 -1.75 -21.85 5.55
N LEU A 80 -1.37 -20.67 6.03
CA LEU A 80 -0.20 -19.95 5.52
C LEU A 80 1.09 -20.74 5.75
N LYS A 81 1.25 -21.40 6.89
CA LYS A 81 2.39 -22.28 7.18
C LYS A 81 2.49 -23.42 6.17
N ARG A 82 1.38 -24.11 5.88
CA ARG A 82 1.35 -25.20 4.89
C ARG A 82 1.69 -24.74 3.48
N ARG A 83 1.47 -23.45 3.17
CA ARG A 83 1.76 -22.85 1.86
C ARG A 83 3.11 -22.15 1.78
N GLY A 84 3.90 -22.16 2.86
CA GLY A 84 5.18 -21.45 2.92
C GLY A 84 5.04 -19.92 2.82
N ALA A 85 3.85 -19.37 3.10
CA ALA A 85 3.52 -17.96 2.89
C ALA A 85 3.76 -17.07 4.13
N VAL A 86 4.34 -17.63 5.19
CA VAL A 86 4.65 -16.91 6.44
C VAL A 86 5.99 -17.35 7.02
N ARG A 87 6.67 -16.43 7.71
CA ARG A 87 7.89 -16.69 8.48
C ARG A 87 7.71 -16.20 9.91
N TYR A 88 8.12 -17.00 10.89
CA TYR A 88 8.09 -16.58 12.28
C TYR A 88 9.02 -15.37 12.49
N ARG A 89 8.59 -14.39 13.29
CA ARG A 89 9.34 -13.16 13.56
C ARG A 89 9.77 -13.05 15.02
N LYS A 90 8.82 -13.10 15.95
CA LYS A 90 9.03 -12.89 17.40
C LYS A 90 7.79 -13.26 18.21
N GLN A 91 7.93 -13.28 19.54
CA GLN A 91 6.81 -13.20 20.47
C GLN A 91 6.48 -11.72 20.76
N LEU A 92 5.20 -11.44 21.03
CA LEU A 92 4.68 -10.13 21.39
C LEU A 92 3.82 -10.26 22.63
N GLN A 93 4.19 -9.56 23.70
CA GLN A 93 3.27 -9.24 24.80
C GLN A 93 2.38 -8.08 24.33
N GLY A 94 1.07 -8.29 24.29
CA GLY A 94 0.07 -7.29 23.94
C GLY A 94 -0.93 -7.09 25.07
N VAL A 95 -1.58 -5.93 25.08
CA VAL A 95 -2.71 -5.62 25.96
C VAL A 95 -3.93 -5.40 25.08
N LEU A 96 -5.00 -6.15 25.35
CA LEU A 96 -6.27 -6.01 24.65
C LEU A 96 -7.05 -4.79 25.13
N ALA A 97 -8.09 -4.40 24.39
CA ALA A 97 -8.91 -3.24 24.73
C ALA A 97 -9.64 -3.39 26.08
N ASP A 98 -9.83 -4.61 26.58
CA ASP A 98 -10.40 -4.91 27.89
C ASP A 98 -9.35 -4.93 29.03
N GLY A 99 -8.08 -4.65 28.72
CA GLY A 99 -6.97 -4.67 29.66
C GLY A 99 -6.31 -6.04 29.85
N THR A 100 -6.82 -7.10 29.21
CA THR A 100 -6.21 -8.43 29.27
C THR A 100 -4.83 -8.42 28.61
N GLU A 101 -3.82 -8.92 29.33
CA GLU A 101 -2.51 -9.18 28.76
C GLU A 101 -2.45 -10.54 28.08
N LEU A 102 -1.81 -10.60 26.91
CA LEU A 102 -1.66 -11.83 26.14
C LEU A 102 -0.30 -11.86 25.46
N GLU A 103 0.37 -13.02 25.51
CA GLU A 103 1.55 -13.28 24.69
C GLU A 103 1.15 -14.03 23.40
N VAL A 104 1.46 -13.45 22.24
CA VAL A 104 1.13 -14.03 20.93
C VAL A 104 2.33 -14.05 20.00
N PRO A 105 2.45 -15.04 19.09
CA PRO A 105 3.49 -15.04 18.09
C PRO A 105 3.16 -14.05 16.97
N VAL A 106 4.20 -13.39 16.47
CA VAL A 106 4.16 -12.53 15.29
C VAL A 106 4.83 -13.26 14.13
N TYR A 107 4.15 -13.25 12.98
CA TYR A 107 4.66 -13.78 11.72
C TYR A 107 4.75 -12.66 10.68
N THR A 108 5.72 -12.76 9.80
CA THR A 108 5.78 -11.98 8.57
C THR A 108 5.04 -12.74 7.47
N ILE A 109 3.95 -12.17 6.96
CA ILE A 109 3.21 -12.64 5.79
C ILE A 109 3.93 -12.14 4.54
N ALA A 110 4.21 -13.05 3.59
CA ALA A 110 5.01 -12.72 2.41
C ALA A 110 4.37 -11.60 1.57
N ARG A 111 3.08 -11.73 1.27
CA ARG A 111 2.36 -10.75 0.45
C ARG A 111 0.87 -10.76 0.77
N MET A 112 0.28 -9.57 0.77
CA MET A 112 -1.17 -9.39 0.86
C MET A 112 -1.61 -8.16 0.07
N ARG A 113 -2.92 -8.07 -0.15
CA ARG A 113 -3.57 -6.98 -0.84
C ARG A 113 -4.69 -6.40 -0.01
N ILE A 114 -4.79 -5.07 0.00
CA ILE A 114 -5.92 -4.30 0.54
C ILE A 114 -6.67 -3.70 -0.66
N GLY A 115 -8.00 -3.80 -0.66
CA GLY A 115 -8.80 -3.41 -1.83
C GLY A 115 -8.48 -4.28 -3.04
N SER A 116 -8.60 -3.74 -4.25
CA SER A 116 -8.34 -4.42 -5.54
C SER A 116 -6.88 -4.35 -5.99
N GLU A 117 -6.09 -3.39 -5.51
CA GLU A 117 -4.80 -3.06 -6.16
C GLU A 117 -3.65 -2.72 -5.21
N CYS A 118 -3.89 -2.39 -3.94
CA CYS A 118 -2.81 -2.04 -3.01
C CYS A 118 -2.12 -3.31 -2.47
N TRP A 119 -0.99 -3.69 -3.07
CA TRP A 119 -0.17 -4.81 -2.59
C TRP A 119 0.85 -4.36 -1.55
N LEU A 120 0.96 -5.17 -0.50
CA LEU A 120 1.97 -5.04 0.55
C LEU A 120 2.79 -6.32 0.65
N GLU A 121 4.09 -6.17 0.84
CA GLU A 121 5.03 -7.25 1.07
C GLU A 121 5.55 -7.22 2.51
N ASP A 122 5.96 -8.39 3.01
CA ASP A 122 6.55 -8.60 4.34
C ASP A 122 5.73 -7.98 5.50
N VAL A 123 4.42 -8.21 5.52
CA VAL A 123 3.52 -7.63 6.52
C VAL A 123 3.60 -8.40 7.85
N GLU A 124 3.91 -7.71 8.95
CA GLU A 124 3.91 -8.32 10.29
C GLU A 124 2.49 -8.42 10.84
N ALA A 125 2.07 -9.65 11.17
CA ALA A 125 0.78 -9.96 11.77
C ALA A 125 0.93 -10.76 13.07
N ALA A 126 0.26 -10.30 14.12
CA ALA A 126 0.11 -11.03 15.38
C ALA A 126 -0.97 -12.11 15.25
N VAL A 127 -0.75 -13.28 15.85
CA VAL A 127 -1.69 -14.41 15.77
C VAL A 127 -2.48 -14.50 17.04
N LEU A 128 -3.74 -14.07 16.98
CA LEU A 128 -4.67 -14.15 18.11
C LEU A 128 -5.27 -15.56 18.21
N PRO A 129 -5.58 -16.03 19.44
CA PRO A 129 -6.16 -17.35 19.66
C PRO A 129 -7.61 -17.43 19.16
N GLY A 130 -8.04 -18.65 18.82
CA GLY A 130 -9.43 -18.95 18.50
C GLY A 130 -9.89 -18.43 17.13
N SER A 131 -11.12 -17.92 17.06
CA SER A 131 -11.76 -17.45 15.82
C SER A 131 -11.86 -15.94 15.73
N SER A 132 -10.84 -15.24 16.26
CA SER A 132 -10.81 -13.78 16.20
C SER A 132 -10.90 -13.30 14.75
N ARG A 133 -11.56 -12.17 14.59
CA ARG A 133 -11.67 -11.53 13.29
C ARG A 133 -10.33 -10.88 12.92
N PRO A 134 -9.89 -11.00 11.66
CA PRO A 134 -8.69 -10.31 11.19
C PRO A 134 -8.82 -8.79 11.31
N ILE A 135 -7.75 -8.16 11.80
CA ILE A 135 -7.67 -6.71 11.96
C ILE A 135 -6.56 -6.16 11.07
N LEU A 136 -6.85 -5.10 10.33
CA LEU A 136 -5.88 -4.25 9.64
C LEU A 136 -5.44 -3.14 10.60
N GLY A 137 -4.42 -3.44 11.40
CA GLY A 137 -3.83 -2.51 12.36
C GLY A 137 -2.67 -1.68 11.79
N LEU A 138 -2.07 -0.86 12.66
CA LEU A 138 -1.03 0.11 12.27
C LEU A 138 0.24 -0.52 11.67
N SER A 139 0.62 -1.76 12.04
CA SER A 139 1.79 -2.43 11.43
C SER A 139 1.65 -2.61 9.91
N ALA A 140 0.42 -2.80 9.41
CA ALA A 140 0.12 -2.89 7.98
C ALA A 140 -0.19 -1.51 7.38
N LEU A 141 -1.02 -0.69 8.06
CA LEU A 141 -1.40 0.65 7.57
C LEU A 141 -0.18 1.56 7.37
N ARG A 142 0.83 1.48 8.26
CA ARG A 142 2.07 2.26 8.12
C ARG A 142 2.93 1.85 6.93
N ARG A 143 2.81 0.62 6.44
CA ARG A 143 3.49 0.19 5.21
C ARG A 143 2.84 0.80 3.97
N ALA A 144 1.52 0.99 4.02
CA ALA A 144 0.75 1.64 2.98
C ALA A 144 0.73 3.18 3.09
N ALA A 145 1.53 3.75 4.00
CA ALA A 145 1.51 5.17 4.32
C ALA A 145 1.97 6.07 3.14
N PRO A 146 1.51 7.34 3.09
CA PRO A 146 0.47 7.94 3.94
C PRO A 146 -0.90 7.25 3.78
N PHE A 147 -1.72 7.28 4.83
CA PHE A 147 -3.08 6.75 4.81
C PHE A 147 -4.10 7.72 5.40
N ILE A 148 -5.32 7.70 4.87
CA ILE A 148 -6.47 8.47 5.39
C ILE A 148 -7.62 7.50 5.65
N PHE A 149 -8.23 7.60 6.82
CA PHE A 149 -9.47 6.93 7.17
C PHE A 149 -10.60 7.96 7.17
N SER A 150 -11.52 7.85 6.22
CA SER A 150 -12.70 8.71 6.11
C SER A 150 -13.95 7.92 6.50
N VAL A 151 -14.80 8.52 7.32
CA VAL A 151 -16.09 7.93 7.74
C VAL A 151 -17.27 8.43 6.90
N ASP A 152 -17.11 9.56 6.20
CA ASP A 152 -18.16 10.15 5.38
C ASP A 152 -17.58 10.81 4.11
N PRO A 153 -17.61 10.14 2.94
CA PRO A 153 -18.03 8.76 2.75
C PRO A 153 -17.00 7.77 3.34
N PRO A 154 -17.43 6.56 3.76
CA PRO A 154 -16.55 5.50 4.25
C PRO A 154 -15.49 5.09 3.22
N SER A 155 -14.23 5.50 3.43
CA SER A 155 -13.12 5.12 2.55
C SER A 155 -11.78 5.08 3.26
N LEU A 156 -10.94 4.11 2.85
CA LEU A 156 -9.54 3.99 3.25
C LEU A 156 -8.68 4.36 2.06
N THR A 157 -7.92 5.44 2.21
CA THR A 157 -7.02 5.95 1.17
C THR A 157 -5.59 5.59 1.52
N LEU A 158 -4.85 5.02 0.58
CA LEU A 158 -3.48 4.51 0.74
C LEU A 158 -2.58 4.97 -0.41
N SER A 159 -1.27 5.11 -0.15
CA SER A 159 -0.31 5.60 -1.15
C SER A 159 0.93 4.71 -1.31
N GLY A 160 1.42 4.11 -0.23
CA GLY A 160 2.68 3.36 -0.19
C GLY A 160 2.62 1.91 -0.67
N CYS A 161 1.68 1.59 -1.57
CA CYS A 161 1.50 0.22 -2.04
C CYS A 161 2.13 0.02 -3.42
N ASP A 162 2.57 -1.20 -3.69
CA ASP A 162 2.96 -1.60 -5.04
C ASP A 162 1.70 -1.86 -5.87
N ALA A 163 1.69 -1.35 -7.11
CA ALA A 163 0.75 -1.82 -8.12
C ALA A 163 1.02 -3.31 -8.43
N PRO A 164 0.04 -4.07 -8.96
CA PRO A 164 0.26 -5.45 -9.34
C PRO A 164 1.49 -5.57 -10.25
N LYS A 165 2.53 -6.27 -9.81
CA LYS A 165 3.54 -6.81 -10.73
C LYS A 165 2.84 -7.95 -11.45
N GLU A 166 2.60 -7.80 -12.76
CA GLU A 166 2.15 -8.92 -13.59
C GLU A 166 3.05 -10.12 -13.27
N VAL A 167 2.43 -11.19 -12.77
CA VAL A 167 3.13 -12.46 -12.64
C VAL A 167 3.28 -12.94 -14.08
N VAL A 168 4.45 -12.71 -14.66
CA VAL A 168 4.86 -13.41 -15.88
C VAL A 168 5.02 -14.87 -15.45
N ASP A 169 3.94 -15.64 -15.60
CA ASP A 169 4.00 -17.08 -15.57
C ASP A 169 4.90 -17.50 -16.74
N ASP A 170 6.17 -17.82 -16.45
CA ASP A 170 7.04 -18.55 -17.37
C ASP A 170 6.47 -19.96 -17.57
N ALA A 171 5.43 -20.04 -18.41
CA ALA A 171 4.94 -21.30 -18.93
C ALA A 171 6.03 -21.91 -19.84
N PRO A 172 6.40 -23.19 -19.65
CA PRO A 172 7.44 -23.81 -20.45
C PRO A 172 7.01 -23.98 -21.91
N SER A 173 7.94 -23.65 -22.80
CA SER A 173 7.93 -23.70 -24.25
C SER A 173 7.03 -24.79 -24.88
N GLN A 174 5.96 -24.35 -25.52
CA GLN A 174 5.26 -25.09 -26.59
C GLN A 174 6.14 -25.11 -27.86
N GLN A 175 7.28 -25.82 -27.81
CA GLN A 175 8.15 -26.01 -28.98
C GLN A 175 8.51 -27.47 -29.22
N LEU A 176 7.71 -28.39 -28.68
CA LEU A 176 7.82 -29.84 -28.92
C LEU A 176 6.49 -30.48 -29.35
N LEU A 177 5.72 -29.83 -30.24
CA LEU A 177 4.55 -30.47 -30.90
C LEU A 177 4.54 -30.33 -32.43
N ASN A 178 5.55 -29.71 -33.05
CA ASN A 178 5.62 -29.57 -34.52
C ASN A 178 6.51 -30.62 -35.22
N ALA A 179 6.67 -31.80 -34.62
CA ALA A 179 7.48 -32.87 -35.22
C ALA A 179 6.79 -34.22 -35.14
N THR A 180 5.60 -34.37 -35.75
CA THR A 180 5.11 -35.63 -36.37
C THR A 180 3.70 -35.45 -36.95
N SER A 181 3.60 -34.92 -38.17
CA SER A 181 2.45 -35.19 -39.06
C SER A 181 2.71 -34.67 -40.48
N GLN A 182 3.40 -35.46 -41.30
CA GLN A 182 3.19 -35.46 -42.76
C GLN A 182 3.09 -36.90 -43.25
N PRO A 183 1.93 -37.32 -43.76
CA PRO A 183 1.81 -38.41 -44.72
C PRO A 183 1.70 -37.83 -46.15
N GLY A 184 2.44 -38.41 -47.09
CA GLY A 184 2.44 -38.03 -48.51
C GLY A 184 3.69 -38.54 -49.22
#